data_AF-A0A6A5Y8G6-F1
#
_entry.id   AF-A0A6A5Y8G6-F1
#
_cell.length_a   1.000
_cell.length_b   1.000
_cell.length_c   1.000
_cell.angle_alpha   90.00
_cell.angle_beta   90.00
_cell.angle_gamma   90.00
#
_symmetry.space_group_name_H-M   'P 1'
#
loop_
_entity.id
_entity.type
_entity.pdbx_description
1 polymer ?
#
loop_
_entity_poly.entity_id
_entity_poly.type
_entity_poly.pdbx_seq_one_letter_code
_entity_poly.pdbx_strand_id
1 'polypeptide(L)'
;MKATQALFGRLRRLPLTTKQTRKGFYKGNGVGHLGSWDPVNHRVFKVDYSKVRTFVYPLTGLDGFELTPFVGRHISKNVQSDDGKWSIPQKTFTGEEYLRMWKEEGDHNGGY
;
A
#
# COMPACT_ATOMS: atom_id res chain seq x y z
N MET A 1 37.97 -1.49 13.90
CA MET A 1 38.71 -0.92 12.74
C MET A 1 38.23 0.52 12.53
N LYS A 2 39.12 1.51 12.40
CA LYS A 2 38.74 2.91 12.10
C LYS A 2 38.99 3.17 10.61
N ALA A 3 38.08 3.90 9.95
CA ALA A 3 38.24 4.29 8.55
C ALA A 3 39.44 5.23 8.36
N THR A 4 40.04 5.21 7.16
CA THR A 4 41.14 6.11 6.79
C THR A 4 40.68 7.57 6.71
N GLN A 5 41.61 8.52 6.89
CA GLN A 5 41.32 9.97 6.93
C GLN A 5 40.49 10.45 5.72
N ALA A 6 40.86 10.01 4.51
CA ALA A 6 40.17 10.40 3.27
C ALA A 6 38.74 9.85 3.19
N LEU A 7 38.53 8.60 3.64
CA LEU A 7 37.20 7.98 3.72
C LEU A 7 36.34 8.64 4.81
N PHE A 8 36.94 9.00 5.94
CA PHE A 8 36.25 9.68 7.05
C PHE A 8 35.64 11.03 6.61
N GLY A 9 36.34 11.78 5.75
CA GLY A 9 35.83 13.03 5.18
C GLY A 9 34.57 12.85 4.33
N ARG A 10 34.48 11.75 3.56
CA ARG A 10 33.28 11.43 2.76
C ARG A 10 32.14 10.89 3.62
N LEU A 11 32.44 10.00 4.57
CA LEU A 11 31.44 9.38 5.46
C LEU A 11 30.70 10.40 6.34
N ARG A 12 31.37 11.48 6.76
CA ARG A 12 30.76 12.56 7.55
C ARG A 12 29.63 13.32 6.83
N ARG A 13 29.59 13.26 5.50
CA ARG A 13 28.56 13.94 4.67
C ARG A 13 27.36 13.06 4.38
N LEU A 14 27.43 11.76 4.69
CA LEU A 14 26.31 10.86 4.50
C LEU A 14 25.24 11.12 5.59
N PRO A 15 23.95 11.01 5.26
CA PRO A 15 22.89 11.12 6.25
C PRO A 15 23.07 10.09 7.38
N LEU A 16 22.95 10.55 8.63
CA LEU A 16 23.07 9.66 9.79
C LEU A 16 21.96 8.62 9.83
N THR A 17 22.33 7.40 10.16
CA THR A 17 21.45 6.27 10.43
C THR A 17 21.49 5.92 11.93
N THR A 18 20.51 5.14 12.38
CA THR A 18 20.42 4.70 13.79
C THR A 18 21.62 3.87 14.27
N LYS A 19 22.44 3.33 13.35
CA LYS A 19 23.58 2.46 13.67
C LYS A 19 24.94 3.17 13.67
N GLN A 20 24.97 4.44 13.27
CA GLN A 20 26.22 5.21 13.16
C GLN A 20 26.53 6.03 14.41
N THR A 21 25.56 6.22 15.29
CA THR A 21 25.67 7.05 16.50
C THR A 21 25.46 6.21 17.75
N ARG A 22 25.77 6.78 18.92
CA ARG A 22 25.58 6.16 20.24
C ARG A 22 24.30 6.69 20.90
N LYS A 23 24.25 6.66 22.24
CA LYS A 23 23.11 7.08 23.05
C LYS A 23 22.62 8.49 22.68
N GLY A 24 21.30 8.68 22.68
CA GLY A 24 20.65 9.99 22.51
C GLY A 24 20.22 10.35 21.09
N PHE A 25 20.69 9.63 20.06
CA PHE A 25 20.21 9.83 18.69
C PHE A 25 19.05 8.88 18.37
N TYR A 26 17.86 9.44 18.17
CA TYR A 26 16.69 8.71 17.68
C TYR A 26 16.38 9.11 16.25
N LYS A 27 16.15 8.13 15.37
CA LYS A 27 15.69 8.34 14.00
C LYS A 27 14.61 7.30 13.69
N GLY A 28 13.43 7.77 13.29
CA GLY A 28 12.28 6.93 12.98
C GLY A 28 12.40 6.20 11.65
N ASN A 29 11.57 5.17 11.45
CA ASN A 29 11.53 4.32 10.26
C ASN A 29 10.21 4.43 9.47
N GLY A 30 9.47 5.54 9.61
CA GLY A 30 8.23 5.75 8.85
C GLY A 30 7.02 4.92 9.30
N VAL A 31 7.03 4.38 10.53
CA VAL A 31 5.94 3.53 11.06
C VAL A 31 4.61 4.26 11.30
N GLY A 32 4.65 5.60 11.33
CA GLY A 32 3.52 6.46 11.67
C GLY A 32 3.40 6.74 13.18
N HIS A 33 2.50 7.64 13.55
CA HIS A 33 2.23 8.02 14.94
C HIS A 33 1.07 7.21 15.51
N LEU A 34 1.35 6.28 16.42
CA LEU A 34 0.40 5.26 16.91
C LEU A 34 -0.27 5.59 18.25
N GLY A 35 -0.03 6.78 18.81
CA GLY A 35 -0.43 7.11 20.17
C GLY A 35 0.46 8.20 20.76
N SER A 36 0.39 8.45 22.05
CA SER A 36 1.12 9.53 22.71
C SER A 36 1.96 9.03 23.89
N TRP A 37 3.05 9.75 24.19
CA TRP A 37 3.76 9.56 25.46
C TRP A 37 2.90 10.07 26.62
N ASP A 38 2.95 9.39 27.76
CA ASP A 38 2.24 9.84 28.95
C ASP A 38 2.82 11.19 29.43
N PRO A 39 1.95 12.17 29.75
CA PRO A 39 2.40 13.51 30.12
C PRO A 39 3.06 13.57 31.51
N VAL A 40 2.78 12.61 32.39
CA VAL A 40 3.32 12.53 33.76
C VAL A 40 4.53 11.61 33.81
N ASN A 41 4.49 10.49 33.09
CA ASN A 41 5.57 9.52 32.99
C ASN A 41 6.03 9.34 31.55
N HIS A 42 7.03 10.12 31.13
CA HIS A 42 7.60 10.09 29.78
C HIS A 42 8.25 8.76 29.36
N ARG A 43 8.30 7.75 30.24
CA ARG A 43 8.75 6.39 29.92
C ARG A 43 7.61 5.49 29.43
N VAL A 44 6.36 5.93 29.58
CA VAL A 44 5.16 5.15 29.20
C VAL A 44 4.60 5.72 27.90
N PHE A 45 4.33 4.84 26.94
CA PHE A 45 3.65 5.17 25.70
C PHE A 45 2.22 4.61 25.74
N LYS A 46 1.23 5.47 25.47
CA LYS A 46 -0.20 5.11 25.38
C LYS A 46 -0.58 4.91 23.93
N VAL A 47 -0.95 3.69 23.58
CA VAL A 47 -1.41 3.34 22.22
C VAL A 47 -2.82 3.87 21.98
N ASP A 48 -3.01 4.52 20.85
CA ASP A 48 -4.32 4.93 20.33
C ASP A 48 -4.78 3.92 19.29
N TYR A 49 -5.66 3.00 19.69
CA TYR A 49 -6.11 1.91 18.84
C TYR A 49 -6.87 2.38 17.59
N SER A 50 -7.40 3.61 17.57
CA SER A 50 -8.02 4.19 16.37
C SER A 50 -7.01 4.44 15.23
N LYS A 51 -5.71 4.53 15.57
CA LYS A 51 -4.61 4.76 14.63
C LYS A 51 -3.85 3.48 14.26
N VAL A 52 -4.17 2.38 14.94
CA VAL A 52 -3.54 1.08 14.66
C VAL A 52 -4.16 0.52 13.39
N ARG A 53 -3.33 0.34 12.36
CA ARG A 53 -3.77 -0.23 11.08
C ARG A 53 -4.05 -1.73 11.24
N THR A 54 -5.22 -2.15 10.79
CA THR A 54 -5.58 -3.57 10.63
C THR A 54 -5.60 -3.94 9.15
N PHE A 55 -5.29 -5.20 8.85
CA PHE A 55 -5.46 -5.75 7.50
C PHE A 55 -6.69 -6.65 7.52
N VAL A 56 -7.76 -6.21 6.85
CA VAL A 56 -9.02 -6.94 6.81
C VAL A 56 -8.89 -8.10 5.82
N TYR A 57 -8.98 -9.31 6.34
CA TYR A 57 -9.06 -10.52 5.54
C TYR A 57 -10.52 -10.76 5.15
N PRO A 58 -10.85 -11.00 3.86
CA PRO A 58 -12.22 -11.33 3.46
C PRO A 58 -12.73 -12.55 4.21
N LEU A 59 -13.91 -12.44 4.84
CA LEU A 59 -14.47 -13.54 5.64
C LEU A 59 -15.22 -14.57 4.78
N THR A 60 -15.61 -14.19 3.56
CA THR A 60 -16.39 -15.01 2.64
C THR A 60 -15.76 -15.00 1.24
N GLY A 61 -16.09 -16.01 0.43
CA GLY A 61 -15.68 -16.08 -0.97
C GLY A 61 -14.21 -16.42 -1.20
N LEU A 62 -13.51 -16.97 -0.20
CA LEU A 62 -12.13 -17.44 -0.32
C LEU A 62 -12.00 -18.96 -0.41
N ASP A 63 -12.91 -19.69 0.24
CA ASP A 63 -12.99 -21.14 0.08
C ASP A 63 -13.56 -21.44 -1.31
N GLY A 64 -12.83 -22.25 -2.10
CA GLY A 64 -13.14 -22.50 -3.50
C GLY A 64 -12.89 -21.32 -4.45
N PHE A 65 -12.17 -20.26 -4.03
CA PHE A 65 -11.89 -19.13 -4.91
C PHE A 65 -10.82 -19.47 -5.96
N GLU A 66 -11.18 -19.40 -7.23
CA GLU A 66 -10.35 -19.88 -8.33
C GLU A 66 -9.33 -18.86 -8.85
N LEU A 67 -9.48 -17.57 -8.50
CA LEU A 67 -8.54 -16.55 -8.96
C LEU A 67 -7.18 -16.71 -8.29
N THR A 68 -6.14 -16.73 -9.11
CA THR A 68 -4.74 -16.81 -8.68
C THR A 68 -4.00 -15.52 -9.06
N PRO A 69 -2.83 -15.22 -8.49
CA PRO A 69 -2.03 -14.07 -8.91
C PRO A 69 -1.44 -14.22 -10.33
N PHE A 70 -1.72 -15.33 -11.03
CA PHE A 70 -1.22 -15.61 -12.37
C PHE A 70 -2.36 -15.90 -13.35
N VAL A 71 -2.08 -15.63 -14.62
CA VAL A 71 -2.97 -15.95 -15.75
C VAL A 71 -2.21 -16.88 -16.70
N GLY A 72 -2.93 -17.81 -17.35
CA GLY A 72 -2.35 -18.72 -18.33
C GLY A 72 -1.70 -17.97 -19.49
N ARG A 73 -0.48 -18.35 -19.89
CA ARG A 73 0.30 -17.66 -20.95
C ARG A 73 -0.44 -17.62 -22.30
N HIS A 74 -1.30 -18.59 -22.57
CA HIS A 74 -2.03 -18.71 -23.82
C HIS A 74 -3.26 -17.79 -23.90
N ILE A 75 -3.68 -17.19 -22.78
CA ILE A 75 -4.80 -16.25 -22.73
C ILE A 75 -4.35 -14.93 -23.36
N SER A 76 -5.11 -14.45 -24.35
CA SER A 76 -4.80 -13.19 -25.03
C SER A 76 -4.99 -12.01 -24.06
N LYS A 77 -4.18 -10.96 -24.22
CA LYS A 77 -4.27 -9.74 -23.40
C LYS A 77 -5.29 -8.73 -23.92
N ASN A 78 -5.99 -9.08 -25.00
CA ASN A 78 -6.89 -8.16 -25.70
C ASN A 78 -8.31 -8.36 -25.16
N VAL A 79 -9.09 -7.29 -25.16
CA VAL A 79 -10.52 -7.34 -24.83
C VAL A 79 -11.29 -7.23 -26.14
N GLN A 80 -12.42 -7.92 -26.24
CA GLN A 80 -13.33 -7.75 -27.36
C GLN A 80 -14.06 -6.42 -27.18
N SER A 81 -13.86 -5.49 -28.12
CA SER A 81 -14.61 -4.24 -28.20
C SER A 81 -16.06 -4.50 -28.59
N ASP A 82 -16.95 -3.57 -28.26
CA ASP A 82 -18.38 -3.59 -28.64
C ASP A 82 -18.62 -3.83 -30.15
N ASP A 83 -17.70 -3.37 -31.00
CA ASP A 83 -17.71 -3.59 -32.46
C ASP A 83 -17.26 -5.01 -32.90
N GLY A 84 -17.08 -5.94 -31.96
CA GLY A 84 -16.57 -7.29 -32.20
C GLY A 84 -15.06 -7.37 -32.53
N LYS A 85 -14.35 -6.24 -32.51
CA LYS A 85 -12.90 -6.16 -32.77
C LYS A 85 -12.10 -6.36 -31.50
N TRP A 86 -11.02 -7.14 -31.56
CA TRP A 86 -10.09 -7.27 -30.44
C TRP A 86 -9.17 -6.06 -30.39
N SER A 87 -9.19 -5.32 -29.27
CA SER A 87 -8.35 -4.15 -29.05
C SER A 87 -7.67 -4.21 -27.68
N ILE A 88 -6.61 -3.41 -27.53
CA ILE A 88 -6.03 -3.17 -26.21
C ILE A 88 -7.04 -2.28 -25.47
N PRO A 89 -7.52 -2.67 -24.27
CA PRO A 89 -8.49 -1.88 -23.53
C PRO A 89 -7.92 -0.49 -23.24
N GLN A 90 -8.76 0.54 -23.39
CA GLN A 90 -8.38 1.90 -23.03
C GLN A 90 -7.99 1.95 -21.54
N LYS A 91 -6.86 2.61 -21.24
CA LYS A 91 -6.31 2.66 -19.89
C LYS A 91 -7.16 3.51 -18.94
N THR A 92 -7.96 4.41 -19.49
CA THR A 92 -8.75 5.38 -18.75
C THR A 92 -10.22 5.05 -18.88
N PHE A 93 -10.84 4.86 -17.73
CA PHE A 93 -12.27 4.69 -17.59
C PHE A 93 -12.88 6.04 -17.24
N THR A 94 -13.78 6.55 -18.08
CA THR A 94 -14.41 7.86 -17.87
C THR A 94 -15.65 7.75 -16.98
N GLY A 95 -16.07 8.85 -16.36
CA GLY A 95 -17.29 8.88 -15.55
C GLY A 95 -18.57 8.63 -16.36
N GLU A 96 -18.61 9.07 -17.63
CA GLU A 96 -19.74 8.83 -18.53
C GLU A 96 -19.87 7.35 -18.90
N GLU A 97 -18.75 6.68 -19.18
CA GLU A 97 -18.70 5.24 -19.42
C GLU A 97 -19.16 4.45 -18.19
N TYR A 98 -18.73 4.85 -16.98
CA TYR A 98 -19.23 4.25 -15.74
C TYR A 98 -20.75 4.35 -15.60
N LEU A 99 -21.31 5.56 -15.81
CA LEU A 99 -22.75 5.78 -15.70
C LEU A 99 -23.54 5.01 -16.76
N ARG A 100 -22.98 4.84 -17.96
CA ARG A 100 -23.57 4.01 -19.00
C ARG A 100 -23.59 2.54 -18.58
N MET A 101 -22.45 1.98 -18.16
CA MET A 101 -22.36 0.58 -17.71
C MET A 101 -23.27 0.31 -16.50
N TRP A 102 -23.33 1.21 -15.51
CA TRP A 102 -24.23 1.08 -14.36
C TRP A 102 -25.72 1.02 -14.77
N LYS A 103 -26.13 1.79 -15.79
CA LYS A 103 -27.50 1.71 -16.34
C LYS A 103 -27.76 0.41 -17.10
N GLU A 104 -26.75 -0.07 -17.83
CA GLU A 104 -26.85 -1.27 -18.69
C GLU A 104 -26.83 -2.57 -17.89
N GLU A 105 -25.95 -2.67 -16.90
CA GLU A 105 -25.86 -3.82 -15.98
C GLU A 105 -27.01 -3.83 -14.97
N GLY A 106 -27.71 -2.70 -14.81
CA GLY A 106 -28.88 -2.56 -13.95
C GLY A 106 -28.50 -2.14 -12.53
N ASP A 107 -29.35 -1.30 -11.92
CA ASP A 107 -29.16 -0.83 -10.55
C ASP A 107 -29.33 -2.00 -9.57
N HIS A 108 -28.22 -2.68 -9.23
CA HIS A 108 -28.17 -3.71 -8.20
C HIS A 108 -28.21 -3.10 -6.80
N ASN A 109 -29.01 -2.05 -6.60
CA ASN A 109 -29.48 -1.66 -5.28
C ASN A 109 -30.55 -2.67 -4.84
N GLY A 110 -30.09 -3.87 -4.48
CA GLY A 110 -30.82 -4.72 -3.56
C GLY A 110 -31.05 -3.92 -2.28
N GLY A 111 -32.29 -3.53 -2.06
CA GLY A 111 -32.69 -2.78 -0.88
C GLY A 111 -32.24 -3.47 0.40
N TYR A 112 -31.48 -2.73 1.20
CA TYR A 112 -31.43 -2.76 2.65
C TYR A 112 -31.27 -1.33 3.15
#